data_AF-A0A2T0R174-F1
#
_entry.id   AF-A0A2T0R174-F1
#
_cell.length_a   1.000
_cell.length_b   1.000
_cell.length_c   1.000
_cell.angle_alpha   90.00
_cell.angle_beta   90.00
_cell.angle_gamma   90.00
#
_symmetry.space_group_name_H-M   'P 1'
#
loop_
_entity.id
_entity.type
_entity.pdbx_description
1 polymer ?
#
loop_
_entity_poly.entity_id
_entity_poly.type
_entity_poly.pdbx_seq_one_letter_code
_entity_poly.pdbx_strand_id
1 'polypeptide(L)' 'MTVCERTGPDHVELDRDDRHLLDLLGAGTSATGAAEGLGVPLAEVARRLTALRARYGVTSTREVLEHYRSQR' A
#
# COMPACT_ATOMS: atom_id res chain seq x y z
N MET A 1 10.19 -19.25 29.45
CA MET A 1 10.74 -19.10 28.08
C MET A 1 9.57 -19.17 27.13
N THR A 2 9.06 -18.03 26.67
CA THR A 2 8.09 -18.01 25.56
C THR A 2 8.49 -16.86 24.66
N VAL A 3 9.16 -17.22 23.57
CA VAL A 3 9.56 -16.31 22.52
C VAL A 3 8.27 -15.97 21.77
N CYS A 4 7.75 -14.75 21.95
CA CYS A 4 6.78 -14.22 20.99
C CYS A 4 7.55 -14.01 19.71
N GLU A 5 7.37 -14.95 18.77
CA GLU A 5 7.91 -14.87 17.42
C GLU A 5 7.45 -13.54 16.83
N ARG A 6 8.41 -12.63 16.69
CA ARG A 6 8.22 -11.37 16.00
C ARG A 6 8.20 -11.72 14.52
N THR A 7 7.05 -12.17 14.03
CA THR A 7 6.77 -12.22 12.60
C THR A 7 6.92 -10.77 12.12
N GLY A 8 8.09 -10.44 11.57
CA GLY A 8 8.27 -9.19 10.85
C GLY A 8 7.20 -9.10 9.74
N PRO A 9 6.85 -7.89 9.27
CA PRO A 9 5.94 -7.73 8.14
C PRO A 9 6.66 -8.17 6.85
N ASP A 10 6.98 -9.46 6.73
CA ASP A 10 7.86 -9.97 5.68
C ASP A 10 7.09 -10.23 4.37
N HIS A 11 5.77 -10.34 4.44
CA HIS A 11 4.90 -10.32 3.26
C HIS A 11 3.58 -9.62 3.59
N VAL A 12 3.51 -8.31 3.37
CA VAL A 12 2.19 -7.66 3.30
C VAL A 12 1.50 -8.19 2.04
N GLU A 13 0.54 -9.11 2.20
CA GLU A 13 -0.27 -9.57 1.07
C GLU A 13 -1.05 -8.38 0.48
N LEU A 14 -0.60 -7.99 -0.71
CA LEU A 14 -1.20 -6.94 -1.52
C LEU A 14 -2.08 -7.59 -2.58
N ASP A 15 -3.35 -7.19 -2.60
CA ASP A 15 -4.24 -7.58 -3.68
C ASP A 15 -3.73 -7.04 -5.03
N ARG A 16 -4.19 -7.60 -6.14
CA ARG A 16 -3.85 -7.12 -7.49
C ARG A 16 -4.16 -5.63 -7.62
N ASP A 17 -5.30 -5.19 -7.09
CA ASP A 17 -5.69 -3.79 -7.14
C ASP A 17 -4.77 -2.89 -6.32
N ASP A 18 -4.35 -3.34 -5.12
CA ASP A 18 -3.45 -2.56 -4.26
C ASP A 18 -2.05 -2.44 -4.89
N ARG A 19 -1.56 -3.51 -5.53
CA ARG A 19 -0.30 -3.45 -6.31
C ARG A 19 -0.42 -2.49 -7.48
N HIS A 20 -1.54 -2.53 -8.20
CA HIS A 20 -1.78 -1.63 -9.32
C HIS A 20 -1.89 -0.17 -8.85
N LEU A 21 -2.58 0.07 -7.73
CA LEU A 21 -2.64 1.38 -7.09
C LEU A 21 -1.25 1.91 -6.71
N LEU A 22 -0.43 1.09 -6.06
CA LEU A 22 0.93 1.46 -5.67
C LEU A 22 1.85 1.68 -6.88
N ASP A 23 1.68 0.92 -7.96
CA ASP A 23 2.44 1.09 -9.21
C ASP A 23 2.10 2.44 -9.86
N LEU A 24 0.81 2.78 -9.97
CA LEU A 24 0.35 4.07 -10.51
C LEU A 24 0.88 5.24 -9.67
N LEU A 25 0.76 5.17 -8.35
CA LEU A 25 1.28 6.20 -7.44
C LEU A 25 2.81 6.28 -7.50
N GLY A 26 3.48 5.14 -7.63
CA GLY A 26 4.92 5.05 -7.81
C GLY A 26 5.41 5.64 -9.13
N ALA A 27 4.60 5.61 -10.18
CA ALA A 27 4.86 6.25 -11.47
C ALA A 27 4.65 7.78 -11.45
N GLY A 28 4.17 8.34 -10.33
CA GLY A 28 3.85 9.77 -10.20
C GLY A 28 2.40 10.12 -10.56
N THR A 29 1.53 9.11 -10.74
CA THR A 29 0.09 9.35 -10.94
C THR A 29 -0.52 9.86 -9.65
N SER A 30 -1.36 10.90 -9.73
CA SER A 30 -2.14 11.39 -8.59
C SER A 30 -3.15 10.35 -8.11
N ALA A 31 -3.53 10.40 -6.83
CA ALA A 31 -4.55 9.50 -6.27
C ALA A 31 -5.88 9.53 -7.05
N THR A 32 -6.27 10.69 -7.58
CA THR A 32 -7.44 10.83 -8.46
C THR A 32 -7.27 10.09 -9.78
N GLY A 33 -6.14 10.24 -10.45
CA GLY A 33 -5.86 9.52 -11.70
C GLY A 33 -5.76 8.01 -11.48
N ALA A 34 -5.24 7.59 -10.32
CA ALA A 34 -5.22 6.18 -9.94
C ALA A 34 -6.63 5.62 -9.68
N ALA A 35 -7.51 6.43 -9.05
CA ALA A 35 -8.91 6.08 -8.84
C ALA A 35 -9.64 5.88 -10.18
N GLU A 36 -9.44 6.79 -11.14
CA GLU A 36 -10.00 6.68 -12.49
C GLU A 36 -9.45 5.47 -13.25
N GLY A 37 -8.14 5.23 -13.19
CA GLY A 37 -7.51 4.07 -13.83
C GLY A 37 -7.99 2.71 -13.27
N LEU A 38 -8.36 2.69 -12.00
CA LEU A 38 -8.91 1.51 -11.31
C LEU A 38 -10.45 1.42 -11.41
N GLY A 39 -11.13 2.46 -11.91
CA GLY A 39 -12.60 2.52 -11.97
C GLY A 39 -13.27 2.52 -10.58
N VAL A 40 -12.59 3.01 -9.55
CA VAL A 40 -13.10 3.07 -8.17
C VAL A 40 -13.21 4.51 -7.68
N PRO A 41 -14.11 4.81 -6.71
CA PRO A 41 -14.18 6.16 -6.16
C PRO A 41 -12.92 6.52 -5.37
N LEU A 42 -12.54 7.80 -5.39
CA LEU A 42 -11.38 8.31 -4.65
C LEU A 42 -11.42 7.99 -3.15
N ALA A 43 -12.62 7.95 -2.56
CA ALA A 43 -12.81 7.55 -1.16
C ALA A 43 -12.36 6.11 -0.89
N GLU A 44 -12.59 5.19 -1.83
CA GLU A 44 -12.12 3.80 -1.72
C GLU A 44 -10.60 3.74 -1.83
N VAL A 45 -10.00 4.53 -2.74
CA VAL A 45 -8.53 4.65 -2.82
C VAL A 45 -7.96 5.16 -1.50
N ALA A 46 -8.55 6.19 -0.89
CA ALA A 46 -8.12 6.71 0.41
C ALA A 46 -8.24 5.64 1.52
N ARG A 47 -9.33 4.86 1.51
CA ARG A 47 -9.53 3.75 2.46
C ARG A 47 -8.48 2.67 2.29
N ARG A 48 -8.19 2.27 1.04
CA ARG A 48 -7.13 1.29 0.71
C ARG A 48 -5.75 1.79 1.14
N LEU A 49 -5.39 3.04 0.82
CA LEU A 49 -4.14 3.64 1.26
C LEU A 49 -4.02 3.69 2.79
N THR A 50 -5.11 3.95 3.50
CA THR A 50 -5.15 3.93 4.96
C THR A 50 -4.93 2.51 5.50
N ALA A 51 -5.57 1.51 4.90
CA ALA A 51 -5.36 0.12 5.26
C ALA A 51 -3.91 -0.33 4.98
N LEU A 52 -3.33 0.08 3.86
CA LEU A 52 -1.94 -0.20 3.51
C LEU A 52 -0.99 0.42 4.51
N ARG A 53 -1.16 1.69 4.86
CA ARG A 53 -0.38 2.36 5.92
C ARG A 53 -0.44 1.58 7.24
N ALA A 54 -1.64 1.15 7.65
CA ALA A 54 -1.81 0.35 8.86
C ALA A 54 -1.11 -1.02 8.77
N ARG A 55 -1.17 -1.70 7.61
CA ARG A 55 -0.49 -2.99 7.38
C ARG A 55 1.04 -2.87 7.41
N TYR A 56 1.56 -1.80 6.84
CA TYR A 56 2.99 -1.49 6.83
C TYR A 56 3.48 -0.86 8.13
N GLY A 57 2.59 -0.46 9.04
CA GLY A 57 2.93 0.23 10.28
C GLY A 57 3.47 1.65 10.07
N VAL A 58 3.15 2.29 8.94
CA VAL A 58 3.64 3.62 8.55
C VAL A 58 2.52 4.65 8.53
N THR A 59 2.87 5.93 8.60
CA THR A 59 1.88 7.03 8.59
C THR A 59 1.73 7.69 7.22
N SER A 60 2.74 7.53 6.35
CA SER A 60 2.80 8.17 5.04
C SER A 60 2.68 7.18 3.89
N THR A 61 1.89 7.50 2.85
CA THR A 61 1.84 6.70 1.60
C THR A 61 3.21 6.64 0.92
N ARG A 62 4.04 7.67 1.08
CA ARG A 62 5.41 7.66 0.56
C ARG A 62 6.24 6.53 1.17
N GLU A 63 6.17 6.34 2.49
CA GLU A 63 6.86 5.23 3.15
C GLU A 63 6.32 3.88 2.67
N VAL A 64 5.00 3.74 2.49
CA VAL A 64 4.41 2.52 1.89
C VAL A 64 5.04 2.22 0.53
N LEU A 65 5.24 3.24 -0.32
CA LEU A 65 5.88 3.07 -1.64
C LEU A 65 7.36 2.69 -1.53
N GLU A 66 8.08 3.25 -0.56
CA GLU A 66 9.50 2.89 -0.30
C GLU A 66 9.63 1.44 0.18
N HIS A 67 8.77 1.01 1.10
CA HIS A 67 8.68 -0.40 1.52
C HIS A 67 8.27 -1.32 0.36
N TYR A 68 7.30 -0.93 -0.47
CA TYR A 68 6.86 -1.71 -1.63
C TYR A 68 7.98 -1.90 -2.66
N ARG A 69 8.74 -0.84 -2.95
CA ARG A 69 9.88 -0.90 -3.90
C ARG A 69 11.04 -1.74 -3.38
N SER A 70 11.24 -1.78 -2.06
CA SER A 70 12.35 -2.54 -1.45
C SER A 70 12.09 -4.06 -1.42
N GLN A 71 10.83 -4.48 -1.60
CA GLN A 71 10.41 -5.89 -1.64
C GLN A 71 10.32 -6.46 -3.08
N ARG A 72 10.62 -5.64 -4.10
CA ARG A 72 10.50 -5.99 -5.52
C ARG A 72 11.86 -6.16 -6.15
#